data_AF-A0A031LWS2-F1
#
_entry.id   AF-A0A031LWS2-F1
#
_cell.length_a   1.000
_cell.length_b   1.000
_cell.length_c   1.000
_cell.angle_alpha   90.00
_cell.angle_beta   90.00
_cell.angle_gamma   90.00
#
_symmetry.space_group_name_H-M   'P 1'
#
loop_
_entity.id
_entity.type
_entity.pdbx_description
1 polymer ?
#
loop_
_entity_poly.entity_id
_entity_poly.type
_entity_poly.pdbx_seq_one_letter_code
_entity_poly.pdbx_strand_id
1 'polypeptide(L)'
;MTANLHPIRLSIFALCLSMPFMLIGCQKTEQNPQTEQKESVDPSVELKTQIEAQPIKSFESTPNDAHDVALLNQYDQSFEQLSGELDAELQQLKADGNLNADMEFQRKRDLIQSSLNMLKELDLKTEQGRYIQGLFYQYWENQIEVYQELEQSPEDELRNPKDAIRNMSDYYTAKAQLQHWSQNTSVTKEQ
;
A
#
# COMPACT_ATOMS: atom_id res chain seq x y z
N MET A 1 26.97 -55.57 4.95
CA MET A 1 26.56 -55.18 6.32
C MET A 1 25.84 -53.84 6.20
N THR A 2 24.52 -53.86 6.30
CA THR A 2 23.64 -52.67 6.21
C THR A 2 23.21 -52.28 7.62
N ALA A 3 23.42 -51.03 8.01
CA ALA A 3 22.84 -50.47 9.24
C ALA A 3 21.90 -49.31 8.88
N ASN A 4 20.60 -49.60 8.91
CA ASN A 4 19.53 -48.62 9.03
C ASN A 4 19.44 -48.19 10.50
N LEU A 5 19.18 -46.91 10.78
CA LEU A 5 18.50 -46.47 11.99
C LEU A 5 17.74 -45.15 11.70
N HIS A 6 16.45 -45.19 12.01
CA HIS A 6 15.46 -44.12 11.92
C HIS A 6 14.67 -44.17 13.26
N PRO A 7 13.82 -43.18 13.58
CA PRO A 7 14.09 -42.03 14.44
C PRO A 7 13.46 -42.15 15.84
N ILE A 8 13.99 -41.41 16.83
CA ILE A 8 13.37 -41.29 18.15
C ILE A 8 12.47 -40.05 18.17
N ARG A 9 11.15 -40.30 18.20
CA ARG A 9 10.15 -39.32 18.63
C ARG A 9 10.05 -39.37 20.16
N LEU A 10 10.14 -38.23 20.82
CA LEU A 10 9.74 -38.11 22.22
C LEU A 10 8.81 -36.91 22.38
N SER A 11 7.51 -37.21 22.44
CA SER A 11 6.49 -36.30 22.96
C SER A 11 6.43 -36.45 24.47
N ILE A 12 6.54 -35.35 25.22
CA ILE A 12 6.06 -35.25 26.60
C ILE A 12 5.23 -33.98 26.73
N PHE A 13 4.02 -34.20 27.23
CA PHE A 13 2.93 -33.29 27.50
C PHE A 13 3.06 -32.68 28.92
N ALA A 14 2.22 -31.66 29.19
CA ALA A 14 1.86 -31.05 30.49
C ALA A 14 2.60 -29.74 30.83
N LEU A 15 1.99 -28.55 30.69
CA LEU A 15 0.85 -27.95 31.45
C LEU A 15 1.29 -27.43 32.83
N CYS A 16 1.30 -26.09 33.01
CA CYS A 16 0.78 -25.41 34.20
C CYS A 16 0.62 -23.89 33.98
N LEU A 17 -0.61 -23.42 34.21
CA LEU A 17 -1.04 -22.03 34.40
C LEU A 17 -0.28 -21.34 35.55
N SER A 18 -0.01 -20.04 35.42
CA SER A 18 -0.60 -18.99 36.29
C SER A 18 0.11 -17.62 36.11
N MET A 19 -0.68 -16.59 35.82
CA MET A 19 -0.30 -15.20 36.11
C MET A 19 -0.36 -14.98 37.63
N PRO A 20 0.49 -14.07 38.13
CA PRO A 20 -0.06 -12.98 38.94
C PRO A 20 0.40 -11.61 38.43
N PHE A 21 -0.57 -10.69 38.40
CA PHE A 21 -0.34 -9.26 38.48
C PHE A 21 0.50 -8.93 39.72
N MET A 22 1.57 -8.14 39.54
CA MET A 22 2.14 -7.34 40.62
C MET A 22 2.32 -5.90 40.13
N LEU A 23 1.57 -4.99 40.77
CA LEU A 23 1.83 -3.55 40.77
C LEU A 23 2.74 -3.23 41.96
N ILE A 24 3.96 -2.74 41.73
CA ILE A 24 4.73 -2.02 42.75
C ILE A 24 5.51 -0.87 42.09
N GLY A 25 5.11 0.36 42.44
CA GLY A 25 6.01 1.38 43.00
C GLY A 25 6.96 2.15 42.08
N CYS A 26 6.66 3.42 41.89
CA CYS A 26 7.64 4.45 41.53
C CYS A 26 8.86 4.43 42.46
N GLN A 27 10.06 4.36 41.89
CA GLN A 27 11.24 4.95 42.50
C GLN A 27 12.11 5.60 41.42
N LYS A 28 12.33 6.91 41.58
CA LYS A 28 13.32 7.66 40.81
C LYS A 28 14.72 7.13 41.17
N THR A 29 15.52 6.82 40.16
CA THR A 29 16.98 6.76 40.29
C THR A 29 17.57 7.25 38.99
N GLU A 30 18.36 8.31 39.10
CA GLU A 30 19.14 8.87 38.02
C GLU A 30 20.23 7.88 37.59
N GLN A 31 20.32 7.60 36.29
CA GLN A 31 21.50 7.01 35.66
C GLN A 31 21.74 7.64 34.28
N ASN A 32 22.79 8.46 34.23
CA ASN A 32 23.83 8.62 33.21
C ASN A 32 23.50 8.25 31.73
N PRO A 33 23.62 9.18 30.76
CA PRO A 33 23.47 8.86 29.35
C PRO A 33 24.71 8.12 28.81
N GLN A 34 24.60 6.81 28.63
CA GLN A 34 25.51 6.05 27.78
C GLN A 34 25.03 6.15 26.33
N THR A 35 25.86 6.84 25.54
CA THR A 35 26.25 6.47 24.17
C THR A 35 25.14 5.95 23.26
N GLU A 36 24.58 6.84 22.43
CA GLU A 36 23.83 6.48 21.24
C GLU A 36 24.71 5.61 20.32
N GLN A 37 24.56 4.30 20.43
CA GLN A 37 24.86 3.41 19.33
C GLN A 37 23.84 3.72 18.23
N LYS A 38 24.32 4.18 17.07
CA LYS A 38 23.55 4.12 15.83
C LYS A 38 23.19 2.66 15.59
N GLU A 39 22.01 2.28 16.06
CA GLU A 39 21.36 1.03 15.68
C GLU A 39 21.24 1.05 14.16
N SER A 40 21.83 0.05 13.51
CA SER A 40 21.67 -0.11 12.07
C SER A 40 20.18 -0.31 11.81
N VAL A 41 19.54 0.73 11.26
CA VAL A 41 18.13 0.67 10.86
C VAL A 41 17.99 -0.51 9.91
N ASP A 42 17.15 -1.46 10.29
CA ASP A 42 16.76 -2.57 9.42
C ASP A 42 16.25 -1.96 8.10
N PRO A 43 16.82 -2.33 6.94
CA PRO A 43 16.36 -1.87 5.64
C PRO A 43 14.85 -2.08 5.43
N SER A 44 14.24 -3.08 6.09
CA SER A 44 12.80 -3.31 6.06
C SER A 44 11.99 -2.23 6.81
N VAL A 45 12.56 -1.64 7.85
CA VAL A 45 11.94 -0.54 8.63
C VAL A 45 12.04 0.78 7.86
N GLU A 46 13.18 1.05 7.22
CA GLU A 46 13.36 2.21 6.32
C GLU A 46 12.43 2.12 5.09
N LEU A 47 12.27 0.92 4.54
CA LEU A 47 11.34 0.64 3.43
C LEU A 47 9.87 0.85 3.84
N LYS A 48 9.48 0.35 5.01
CA LYS A 48 8.10 0.50 5.53
C LYS A 48 7.75 1.96 5.79
N THR A 49 8.63 2.70 6.45
CA THR A 49 8.44 4.13 6.73
C THR A 49 8.34 4.98 5.46
N GLN A 50 8.98 4.58 4.36
CA GLN A 50 8.84 5.26 3.06
C GLN A 50 7.53 4.95 2.32
N ILE A 51 6.81 3.89 2.68
CA ILE A 51 5.53 3.51 2.05
C ILE A 51 4.33 4.12 2.80
N GLU A 52 4.56 4.69 3.99
CA GLU A 52 3.51 5.33 4.78
C GLU A 52 2.90 6.53 4.05
N ALA A 53 1.60 6.73 4.29
CA ALA A 53 0.89 7.91 3.81
C ALA A 53 1.48 9.17 4.45
N GLN A 54 1.63 10.23 3.65
CA GLN A 54 1.98 11.54 4.18
C GLN A 54 0.84 12.08 5.08
N PRO A 55 1.14 13.01 6.02
CA PRO A 55 0.12 13.62 6.85
C PRO A 55 -1.02 14.24 6.04
N ILE A 56 -2.23 14.18 6.58
CA ILE A 56 -3.42 14.77 5.95
C ILE A 56 -3.23 16.29 5.80
N LYS A 57 -3.09 16.73 4.56
CA LYS A 57 -3.17 18.14 4.16
C LYS A 57 -4.59 18.66 4.33
N SER A 58 -4.74 19.75 5.09
CA SER A 58 -5.99 20.48 5.25
C SER A 58 -6.28 21.38 4.05
N PHE A 59 -7.56 21.55 3.74
CA PHE A 59 -8.08 22.47 2.74
C PHE A 59 -9.29 23.20 3.33
N GLU A 60 -9.60 24.38 2.82
CA GLU A 60 -10.84 25.07 3.17
C GLU A 60 -12.03 24.27 2.65
N SER A 61 -13.09 24.16 3.46
CA SER A 61 -14.29 23.45 3.01
C SER A 61 -15.04 24.28 1.97
N THR A 62 -15.58 23.59 0.97
CA THR A 62 -16.33 24.19 -0.13
C THR A 62 -17.68 23.48 -0.33
N PRO A 63 -18.68 24.17 -0.93
CA PRO A 63 -19.95 23.53 -1.28
C PRO A 63 -19.83 22.34 -2.25
N ASN A 64 -18.71 22.21 -2.97
CA ASN A 64 -18.48 21.15 -3.95
C ASN A 64 -17.69 19.96 -3.37
N ASP A 65 -17.31 19.96 -2.09
CA ASP A 65 -16.52 18.88 -1.49
C ASP A 65 -17.23 17.53 -1.64
N ALA A 66 -18.54 17.48 -1.39
CA ALA A 66 -19.34 16.27 -1.51
C ALA A 66 -19.45 15.75 -2.96
N HIS A 67 -19.41 16.65 -3.95
CA HIS A 67 -19.40 16.28 -5.37
C HIS A 67 -18.07 15.60 -5.74
N ASP A 68 -16.95 16.26 -5.43
CA ASP A 68 -15.62 15.77 -5.78
C ASP A 68 -15.28 14.47 -5.06
N VAL A 69 -15.65 14.36 -3.77
CA VAL A 69 -15.51 13.13 -2.99
C VAL A 69 -16.31 11.98 -3.62
N ALA A 70 -17.53 12.23 -4.11
CA ALA A 70 -18.32 11.19 -4.77
C ALA A 70 -17.66 10.70 -6.07
N LEU A 71 -17.16 11.62 -6.90
CA LEU A 71 -16.43 11.26 -8.12
C LEU A 71 -15.15 10.46 -7.84
N LEU A 72 -14.38 10.88 -6.84
CA LEU A 72 -13.15 10.17 -6.43
C LEU A 72 -13.44 8.78 -5.85
N ASN A 73 -14.49 8.64 -5.04
CA ASN A 73 -14.92 7.33 -4.54
C ASN A 73 -15.42 6.42 -5.67
N GLN A 74 -16.13 6.97 -6.66
CA GLN A 74 -16.56 6.19 -7.82
C GLN A 74 -15.35 5.72 -8.66
N TYR A 75 -14.36 6.59 -8.86
CA TYR A 75 -13.10 6.20 -9.50
C TYR A 75 -12.41 5.06 -8.75
N ASP A 76 -12.30 5.17 -7.42
CA ASP A 76 -11.64 4.19 -6.57
C ASP A 76 -12.35 2.82 -6.63
N GLN A 77 -13.69 2.81 -6.57
CA GLN A 77 -14.50 1.61 -6.76
C GLN A 77 -14.34 1.00 -8.16
N SER A 78 -14.30 1.84 -9.20
CA SER A 78 -14.12 1.37 -10.58
C SER A 78 -12.75 0.73 -10.77
N PHE A 79 -11.71 1.30 -10.16
CA PHE A 79 -10.37 0.72 -10.16
C PHE A 79 -10.32 -0.63 -9.41
N GLU A 80 -10.91 -0.73 -8.21
CA GLU A 80 -10.98 -1.98 -7.45
C GLU A 80 -11.72 -3.08 -8.22
N GLN A 81 -12.79 -2.71 -8.94
CA GLN A 81 -13.50 -3.64 -9.81
C GLN A 81 -12.63 -4.10 -10.98
N LEU A 82 -12.05 -3.17 -11.75
CA LEU A 82 -11.24 -3.50 -12.93
C LEU A 82 -10.00 -4.32 -12.58
N SER A 83 -9.36 -4.00 -11.46
CA SER A 83 -8.21 -4.77 -10.97
C SER A 83 -8.62 -6.18 -10.53
N GLY A 84 -9.74 -6.33 -9.82
CA GLY A 84 -10.26 -7.64 -9.44
C GLY A 84 -10.69 -8.51 -10.65
N GLU A 85 -11.32 -7.90 -11.65
CA GLU A 85 -11.66 -8.57 -12.91
C GLU A 85 -10.40 -9.04 -13.66
N LEU A 86 -9.38 -8.19 -13.72
CA LEU A 86 -8.10 -8.56 -14.32
C LEU A 86 -7.43 -9.70 -13.56
N ASP A 87 -7.37 -9.64 -12.24
CA ASP A 87 -6.78 -10.70 -11.42
C ASP A 87 -7.49 -12.05 -11.68
N ALA A 88 -8.82 -12.04 -11.77
CA ALA A 88 -9.59 -13.23 -12.11
C ALA A 88 -9.26 -13.76 -13.53
N GLU A 89 -9.17 -12.87 -14.54
CA GLU A 89 -8.77 -13.23 -15.91
C GLU A 89 -7.37 -13.87 -15.93
N LEU A 90 -6.40 -13.27 -15.25
CA LEU A 90 -5.02 -13.77 -15.21
C LEU A 90 -4.93 -15.13 -14.52
N GLN A 91 -5.67 -15.33 -13.42
CA GLN A 91 -5.72 -16.65 -12.76
C GLN A 91 -6.34 -17.72 -13.67
N GLN A 92 -7.39 -17.38 -14.42
CA GLN A 92 -7.99 -18.30 -15.36
C GLN A 92 -7.03 -18.66 -16.50
N LEU A 93 -6.39 -17.67 -17.13
CA LEU A 93 -5.41 -17.89 -18.20
C LEU A 93 -4.22 -18.74 -17.71
N LYS A 94 -3.80 -18.54 -16.46
CA LYS A 94 -2.76 -19.35 -15.81
C LYS A 94 -3.20 -20.79 -15.62
N ALA A 95 -4.43 -21.01 -15.15
CA ALA A 95 -4.99 -22.35 -14.95
C ALA A 95 -5.14 -23.11 -16.29
N ASP A 96 -5.48 -22.40 -17.36
CA ASP A 96 -5.62 -22.97 -18.71
C ASP A 96 -4.27 -23.21 -19.42
N GLY A 97 -3.15 -22.79 -18.83
CA GLY A 97 -1.82 -22.89 -19.43
C GLY A 97 -1.60 -21.93 -20.61
N ASN A 98 -2.44 -20.90 -20.74
CA ASN A 98 -2.44 -19.93 -21.83
C ASN A 98 -1.79 -18.59 -21.45
N LEU A 99 -1.44 -18.38 -20.17
CA LEU A 99 -0.78 -17.17 -19.72
C LEU A 99 0.72 -17.18 -20.07
N ASN A 100 1.18 -16.11 -20.73
CA ASN A 100 2.59 -15.80 -20.91
C ASN A 100 2.93 -14.41 -20.35
N ALA A 101 4.23 -14.10 -20.24
CA ALA A 101 4.71 -12.86 -19.65
C ALA A 101 4.24 -11.60 -20.41
N ASP A 102 4.26 -11.64 -21.75
CA ASP A 102 3.82 -10.51 -22.59
C ASP A 102 2.33 -10.19 -22.36
N MET A 103 1.49 -11.22 -22.21
CA MET A 103 0.06 -11.04 -21.90
C MET A 103 -0.13 -10.42 -20.52
N GLU A 104 0.55 -10.91 -19.50
CA GLU A 104 0.47 -10.35 -18.15
C GLU A 104 0.92 -8.89 -18.14
N PHE A 105 2.01 -8.58 -18.84
CA PHE A 105 2.54 -7.23 -18.98
C PHE A 105 1.54 -6.30 -19.68
N GLN A 106 1.04 -6.70 -20.85
CA GLN A 106 0.05 -5.91 -21.61
C GLN A 106 -1.18 -5.61 -20.77
N ARG A 107 -1.70 -6.61 -20.05
CA ARG A 107 -2.88 -6.45 -19.20
C ARG A 107 -2.65 -5.48 -18.04
N LYS A 108 -1.50 -5.56 -17.37
CA LYS A 108 -1.14 -4.60 -16.32
C LYS A 108 -1.02 -3.17 -16.86
N ARG A 109 -0.37 -3.00 -18.02
CA ARG A 109 -0.27 -1.70 -18.70
C ARG A 109 -1.65 -1.14 -19.06
N ASP A 110 -2.54 -1.98 -19.58
CA ASP A 110 -3.90 -1.56 -19.96
C ASP A 110 -4.73 -1.14 -18.74
N LEU A 111 -4.56 -1.80 -17.58
CA LEU A 111 -5.16 -1.37 -16.31
C LEU A 111 -4.65 0.01 -15.88
N ILE A 112 -3.33 0.25 -15.93
CA ILE A 112 -2.72 1.54 -15.59
C ILE A 112 -3.26 2.65 -16.50
N GLN A 113 -3.32 2.40 -17.81
CA GLN A 113 -3.85 3.37 -18.77
C GLN A 113 -5.34 3.66 -18.53
N SER A 114 -6.12 2.64 -18.17
CA SER A 114 -7.53 2.80 -17.81
C SER A 114 -7.67 3.68 -16.58
N SER A 115 -6.88 3.46 -15.53
CA SER A 115 -6.86 4.31 -14.34
C SER A 115 -6.50 5.77 -14.66
N LEU A 116 -5.47 6.01 -15.47
CA LEU A 116 -5.09 7.36 -15.90
C LEU A 116 -6.20 8.06 -16.68
N ASN A 117 -6.89 7.34 -17.57
CA ASN A 117 -8.00 7.90 -18.34
C ASN A 117 -9.20 8.24 -17.44
N MET A 118 -9.59 7.33 -16.54
CA MET A 118 -10.67 7.59 -15.58
C MET A 118 -10.36 8.81 -14.71
N LEU A 119 -9.11 8.97 -14.25
CA LEU A 119 -8.70 10.15 -13.49
C LEU A 119 -8.83 11.44 -14.30
N LYS A 120 -8.39 11.45 -15.56
CA LYS A 120 -8.46 12.64 -16.43
C LYS A 120 -9.89 13.11 -16.70
N GLU A 121 -10.84 12.19 -16.68
CA GLU A 121 -12.26 12.46 -16.93
C GLU A 121 -13.00 13.03 -15.70
N LEU A 122 -12.39 13.00 -14.51
CA LEU A 122 -13.00 13.54 -13.30
C LEU A 122 -13.13 15.07 -13.38
N ASP A 123 -14.37 15.56 -13.32
CA ASP A 123 -14.68 16.98 -13.35
C ASP A 123 -14.61 17.64 -11.95
N LEU A 124 -13.43 17.60 -11.34
CA LEU A 124 -13.21 18.03 -9.95
C LEU A 124 -13.18 19.56 -9.80
N LYS A 125 -13.97 20.08 -8.87
CA LYS A 125 -14.21 21.51 -8.64
C LYS A 125 -13.31 22.11 -7.56
N THR A 126 -12.88 21.32 -6.58
CA THR A 126 -12.19 21.80 -5.37
C THR A 126 -10.68 21.63 -5.48
N GLU A 127 -9.93 22.39 -4.68
CA GLU A 127 -8.46 22.20 -4.58
C GLU A 127 -8.14 20.83 -3.97
N GLN A 128 -8.90 20.44 -2.94
CA GLN A 128 -8.78 19.13 -2.29
C GLN A 128 -8.99 17.98 -3.27
N GLY A 129 -10.03 18.05 -4.10
CA GLY A 129 -10.32 17.03 -5.12
C GLY A 129 -9.17 16.89 -6.11
N ARG A 130 -8.73 18.02 -6.69
CA ARG A 130 -7.58 18.04 -7.63
C ARG A 130 -6.28 17.58 -7.00
N TYR A 131 -6.06 17.84 -5.71
CA TYR A 131 -4.90 17.34 -5.00
C TYR A 131 -4.92 15.81 -4.88
N ILE A 132 -6.04 15.21 -4.49
CA ILE A 132 -6.20 13.74 -4.41
C ILE A 132 -6.03 13.12 -5.80
N GLN A 133 -6.65 13.70 -6.83
CA GLN A 133 -6.48 13.28 -8.22
C GLN A 133 -5.00 13.32 -8.64
N GLY A 134 -4.29 14.40 -8.31
CA GLY A 134 -2.86 14.54 -8.61
C GLY A 134 -2.01 13.44 -7.99
N LEU A 135 -2.27 13.06 -6.73
CA LEU A 135 -1.57 11.97 -6.06
C LEU A 135 -1.81 10.62 -6.74
N PHE A 136 -3.07 10.28 -7.06
CA PHE A 136 -3.38 9.06 -7.81
C PHE A 136 -2.74 9.07 -9.21
N TYR A 137 -2.79 10.22 -9.88
CA TYR A 137 -2.25 10.38 -11.23
C TYR A 137 -0.73 10.19 -11.25
N GLN A 138 -0.02 10.82 -10.32
CA GLN A 138 1.42 10.65 -10.14
C GLN A 138 1.78 9.20 -9.85
N TYR A 139 1.02 8.52 -8.98
CA TYR A 139 1.24 7.09 -8.74
C TYR A 139 1.20 6.29 -10.05
N TRP A 140 0.14 6.45 -10.85
CA TRP A 140 -0.04 5.66 -12.08
C TRP A 140 0.95 6.00 -13.19
N GLU A 141 1.28 7.28 -13.38
CA GLU A 141 2.34 7.66 -14.32
C GLU A 141 3.67 7.02 -13.92
N ASN A 142 4.00 7.02 -12.64
CA ASN A 142 5.23 6.36 -12.23
C ASN A 142 5.15 4.83 -12.33
N GLN A 143 3.99 4.20 -12.09
CA GLN A 143 3.83 2.76 -12.28
C GLN A 143 4.13 2.38 -13.73
N ILE A 144 3.66 3.14 -14.72
CA ILE A 144 3.93 2.80 -16.14
C ILE A 144 5.42 2.87 -16.46
N GLU A 145 6.15 3.83 -15.89
CA GLU A 145 7.60 3.97 -16.07
C GLU A 145 8.35 2.80 -15.45
N VAL A 146 8.01 2.43 -14.21
CA VAL A 146 8.59 1.27 -13.50
C VAL A 146 8.35 -0.02 -14.28
N TYR A 147 7.12 -0.23 -14.79
CA TYR A 147 6.80 -1.42 -15.58
C TYR A 147 7.57 -1.48 -16.90
N GLN A 148 7.68 -0.36 -17.62
CA GLN A 148 8.44 -0.29 -18.87
C GLN A 148 9.94 -0.51 -18.65
N GLU A 149 10.48 -0.04 -17.53
CA GLU A 149 11.88 -0.25 -17.18
C GLU A 149 12.19 -1.73 -16.91
N LEU A 150 11.31 -2.41 -16.16
CA LEU A 150 11.45 -3.85 -15.90
C LEU A 150 11.37 -4.67 -17.19
N GLU A 151 10.44 -4.35 -18.09
CA GLU A 151 10.32 -5.02 -19.40
C GLU A 151 11.63 -4.91 -20.23
N GLN A 152 12.33 -3.78 -20.12
CA GLN A 152 13.58 -3.53 -20.85
C GLN A 152 14.83 -4.02 -20.11
N SER A 153 14.69 -4.48 -18.86
CA SER A 153 15.79 -4.89 -18.00
C SER A 153 16.13 -6.37 -18.25
N PRO A 154 17.36 -6.71 -18.67
CA PRO A 154 17.76 -8.10 -18.89
C PRO A 154 17.85 -8.93 -17.60
N GLU A 155 17.90 -8.27 -16.44
CA GLU A 155 17.98 -8.91 -15.11
C GLU A 155 16.68 -8.75 -14.29
N ASP A 156 15.63 -8.14 -14.86
CA ASP A 156 14.38 -7.81 -14.17
C ASP A 156 14.61 -6.95 -12.89
N GLU A 157 15.66 -6.12 -12.94
CA GLU A 157 16.04 -5.21 -11.86
C GLU A 157 15.81 -3.75 -12.26
N LEU A 158 15.32 -2.96 -11.30
CA LEU A 158 15.17 -1.50 -11.41
C LEU A 158 16.52 -0.81 -11.21
N ARG A 159 16.80 0.22 -12.02
CA ARG A 159 17.98 1.09 -11.89
C ARG A 159 17.91 1.93 -10.62
N ASN A 160 16.71 2.28 -10.16
CA ASN A 160 16.51 2.98 -8.89
C ASN A 160 15.25 2.48 -8.15
N PRO A 161 15.40 1.48 -7.25
CA PRO A 161 14.29 0.93 -6.48
C PRO A 161 13.56 1.96 -5.59
N LYS A 162 14.23 3.06 -5.21
CA LYS A 162 13.64 4.11 -4.36
C LYS A 162 12.50 4.84 -5.03
N ASP A 163 12.52 4.95 -6.35
CA ASP A 163 11.45 5.62 -7.08
C ASP A 163 10.16 4.80 -6.94
N ALA A 164 10.20 3.50 -7.20
CA ALA A 164 9.06 2.60 -6.99
C ALA A 164 8.45 2.70 -5.58
N ILE A 165 9.28 2.83 -4.54
CA ILE A 165 8.86 2.95 -3.14
C ILE A 165 8.19 4.30 -2.86
N ARG A 166 8.81 5.41 -3.27
CA ARG A 166 8.24 6.76 -3.12
C ARG A 166 6.85 6.85 -3.75
N ASN A 167 6.68 6.22 -4.89
CA ASN A 167 5.44 6.26 -5.65
C ASN A 167 4.30 5.52 -4.92
N MET A 168 4.62 4.47 -4.16
CA MET A 168 3.63 3.81 -3.28
C MET A 168 3.09 4.75 -2.20
N SER A 169 3.94 5.64 -1.64
CA SER A 169 3.50 6.63 -0.65
C SER A 169 2.44 7.59 -1.21
N ASP A 170 2.57 8.01 -2.48
CA ASP A 170 1.60 8.92 -3.13
C ASP A 170 0.21 8.25 -3.23
N TYR A 171 0.15 6.96 -3.57
CA TYR A 171 -1.10 6.19 -3.57
C TYR A 171 -1.76 6.11 -2.19
N TYR A 172 -0.99 5.72 -1.16
CA TYR A 172 -1.53 5.62 0.21
C TYR A 172 -1.94 6.99 0.75
N THR A 173 -1.22 8.05 0.40
CA THR A 173 -1.59 9.43 0.72
C THR A 173 -2.91 9.80 0.07
N ALA A 174 -3.11 9.45 -1.20
CA ALA A 174 -4.38 9.69 -1.90
C ALA A 174 -5.55 8.99 -1.23
N LYS A 175 -5.40 7.70 -0.86
CA LYS A 175 -6.42 6.92 -0.16
C LYS A 175 -6.73 7.49 1.23
N ALA A 176 -5.69 7.85 2.00
CA ALA A 176 -5.86 8.44 3.33
C ALA A 176 -6.60 9.78 3.27
N GLN A 177 -6.26 10.63 2.29
CA GLN A 177 -6.96 11.88 2.03
C GLN A 177 -8.42 11.63 1.66
N LEU A 178 -8.68 10.76 0.68
CA LEU A 178 -10.04 10.47 0.24
C LEU A 178 -10.90 9.93 1.39
N GLN A 179 -10.35 9.04 2.24
CA GLN A 179 -11.03 8.52 3.41
C GLN A 179 -11.38 9.63 4.42
N HIS A 180 -10.40 10.48 4.76
CA HIS A 180 -10.61 11.57 5.71
C HIS A 180 -11.75 12.51 5.26
N TRP A 181 -11.72 12.93 3.99
CA TRP A 181 -12.70 13.86 3.46
C TRP A 181 -14.07 13.22 3.17
N SER A 182 -14.10 11.92 2.88
CA SER A 182 -15.36 11.17 2.80
C SER A 182 -16.09 11.16 4.15
N GLN A 183 -15.34 11.01 5.25
CA GLN A 183 -15.92 11.06 6.60
C GLN A 183 -16.42 12.48 6.91
N ASN A 184 -15.62 13.51 6.66
CA ASN A 184 -16.00 14.90 6.97
C ASN A 184 -17.22 15.37 6.17
N THR A 185 -17.34 14.99 4.90
CA THR A 185 -18.49 15.36 4.05
C THR A 185 -19.77 14.58 4.38
N SER A 186 -19.65 13.36 4.92
CA SER A 186 -20.81 12.59 5.41
C SER A 186 -21.40 13.19 6.70
N VAL A 187 -20.56 13.74 7.58
CA VAL A 187 -20.98 14.38 8.83
C VAL A 187 -21.72 15.70 8.59
N THR A 188 -21.37 16.47 7.56
CA THR A 188 -22.07 17.73 7.22
C THR A 188 -23.51 17.51 6.74
N LYS A 189 -23.90 16.28 6.35
CA LYS A 189 -25.28 15.97 5.92
C LYS A 189 -26.24 15.68 7.08
N GLU A 190 -25.74 15.47 8.30
CA GLU A 190 -26.54 15.14 9.48
C GLU A 190 -26.74 16.32 10.48
N GLN A 191 -26.42 17.55 10.06
CA GLN A 191 -26.66 18.79 10.81
C GLN A 191 -27.55 19.74 10.03
#